data_AF-A0AAV7ZUP7-F1
#
_entry.id   AF-A0AAV7ZUP7-F1
#
_cell.length_a   1.000
_cell.length_b   1.000
_cell.length_c   1.000
_cell.angle_alpha   90.00
_cell.angle_beta   90.00
_cell.angle_gamma   90.00
#
_symmetry.space_group_name_H-M   'P 1'
#
loop_
_entity.id
_entity.type
_entity.pdbx_description
1 polymer ?
#
loop_
_entity_poly.entity_id
_entity_poly.type
_entity_poly.pdbx_seq_one_letter_code
_entity_poly.pdbx_strand_id
1 'polypeptide(L)'
;MKRVVPLIETFSVQVNNPELADVKFLVGKDREPIYGHRFILALCSGMFQTMFYSAEWRETFDPKLAEVLVPDMDPPSFLAMLKFVYTKELTLNDQIVWLVLYGADKYKIPELVVTCLKYLGENFSISKSLFILNKSIGLAPLSFRKKLLGMITKKSHRILRVPNCLSTIKQGTCVDVLKCKHLLIPEIELFYRVVERGKAICKLRCLQPTPPKLRKILSKLLPLIKLKLMTLDELKEVKTYRLYKTKTIKRYIHKVSQHNKKNEKDNEKDNDIYSDSDSDSDSDSGSGSDSDSDSDDDDDDNTNKKKKKKKKKKKKKKKKNKNKKKKRKKQIKNKIEQPNDKKHKQFKIPLRTRSQKPIEDISVLLLGTWNSTEDAKVRVNDVLNSTKSGGIQKIEVLNLLNKDLIWGELKKYDVIFIFSLHKFKNPTNVGNLLADFVKDGGGVVISSVFALKNDTNQVEIQGKIVDEQLIPIQKTSIVFGQQSRLGSILDPNHPIMHNVQRFEGGKYSDRCSVFSVINGATPIALWEDGRILVAELRKKSVYGLVVVLNFYPISDQIEGLDGDFWDHKTDGQKIIANSIKYVALN
;
A
#
# COMPACT_ATOMS: atom_id res chain seq x y z
N MET A 1 -37.07 -38.90 27.46
CA MET A 1 -35.60 -38.79 27.29
C MET A 1 -35.22 -37.32 27.19
N LYS A 2 -34.59 -36.74 28.22
CA LYS A 2 -33.97 -35.41 28.09
C LYS A 2 -32.78 -35.56 27.15
N ARG A 3 -32.84 -34.95 25.95
CA ARG A 3 -31.69 -34.88 25.04
C ARG A 3 -30.54 -34.22 25.81
N VAL A 4 -29.46 -34.96 26.04
CA VAL A 4 -28.20 -34.39 26.51
C VAL A 4 -27.64 -33.61 25.33
N VAL A 5 -27.95 -32.32 25.26
CA VAL A 5 -27.35 -31.40 24.30
C VAL A 5 -25.92 -31.15 24.78
N PRO A 6 -24.88 -31.46 23.99
CA PRO A 6 -23.51 -31.13 24.34
C PRO A 6 -23.38 -29.63 24.66
N LEU A 7 -22.66 -29.29 25.75
CA LEU A 7 -22.50 -27.90 26.21
C LEU A 7 -22.04 -26.94 25.09
N ILE A 8 -21.28 -27.45 24.12
CA ILE A 8 -20.80 -26.69 22.96
C ILE A 8 -21.93 -26.28 22.00
N GLU A 9 -22.96 -27.11 21.83
CA GLU A 9 -24.16 -26.77 21.05
C GLU A 9 -24.97 -25.69 21.77
N THR A 10 -25.03 -25.75 23.11
CA THR A 10 -25.64 -24.69 23.93
C THR A 10 -24.88 -23.37 23.84
N PHE A 11 -23.55 -23.38 23.72
CA PHE A 11 -22.77 -22.16 23.52
C PHE A 11 -22.85 -21.63 22.09
N SER A 12 -23.05 -22.48 21.08
CA SER A 12 -23.18 -22.07 19.68
C SER A 12 -24.31 -21.05 19.48
N VAL A 13 -25.46 -21.25 20.14
CA VAL A 13 -26.60 -20.31 20.06
C VAL A 13 -26.36 -18.99 20.80
N GLN A 14 -25.31 -18.89 21.60
CA GLN A 14 -24.93 -17.66 22.34
C GLN A 14 -23.92 -16.79 21.58
N VAL A 15 -23.43 -17.24 20.41
CA VAL A 15 -22.54 -16.44 19.57
C VAL A 15 -23.28 -15.20 19.07
N ASN A 16 -22.77 -14.01 19.43
CA ASN A 16 -23.37 -12.72 19.09
C ASN A 16 -24.83 -12.55 19.55
N ASN A 17 -25.25 -13.24 20.62
CA ASN A 17 -26.57 -13.07 21.22
C ASN A 17 -26.54 -11.96 22.30
N PRO A 18 -27.36 -10.90 22.21
CA PRO A 18 -27.38 -9.82 23.20
C PRO A 18 -28.05 -10.19 24.54
N GLU A 19 -28.86 -11.24 24.63
CA GLU A 19 -29.72 -11.52 25.80
C GLU A 19 -28.96 -11.71 27.12
N LEU A 20 -27.84 -12.45 27.08
CA LEU A 20 -26.98 -12.72 28.25
C LEU A 20 -25.58 -12.10 28.13
N ALA A 21 -25.39 -11.21 27.16
CA ALA A 21 -24.10 -10.59 26.91
C ALA A 21 -23.75 -9.56 27.98
N ASP A 22 -22.54 -9.66 28.52
CA ASP A 22 -21.95 -8.72 29.49
C ASP A 22 -20.80 -7.89 28.89
N VAL A 23 -20.53 -8.06 27.59
CA VAL A 23 -19.65 -7.20 26.78
C VAL A 23 -20.18 -6.98 25.37
N LYS A 24 -20.02 -5.76 24.88
CA LYS A 24 -20.33 -5.32 23.52
C LYS A 24 -19.06 -4.80 22.86
N PHE A 25 -18.62 -5.47 21.80
CA PHE A 25 -17.54 -5.03 20.94
C PHE A 25 -18.07 -4.11 19.85
N LEU A 26 -17.50 -2.91 19.75
CA LEU A 26 -17.77 -1.99 18.66
C LEU A 26 -16.71 -2.23 17.59
N VAL A 27 -17.04 -3.11 16.64
CA VAL A 27 -16.07 -3.68 15.70
C VAL A 27 -16.03 -2.88 14.41
N GLY A 28 -14.81 -2.70 13.93
CA GLY A 28 -14.52 -2.03 12.70
C GLY A 28 -14.84 -0.55 12.74
N LYS A 29 -15.01 -0.06 11.53
CA LYS A 29 -15.10 1.35 11.16
C LYS A 29 -16.44 1.94 11.54
N ASP A 30 -17.48 1.14 11.29
CA ASP A 30 -18.88 1.46 11.53
C ASP A 30 -19.31 1.16 12.98
N ARG A 31 -18.37 0.67 13.81
CA ARG A 31 -18.60 0.30 15.21
C ARG A 31 -19.77 -0.68 15.33
N GLU A 32 -19.82 -1.65 14.44
CA GLU A 32 -20.88 -2.66 14.43
C GLU A 32 -20.87 -3.39 15.77
N PRO A 33 -22.01 -3.42 16.49
CA PRO A 33 -22.08 -4.03 17.80
C PRO A 33 -22.05 -5.56 17.66
N ILE A 34 -21.03 -6.17 18.24
CA ILE A 34 -20.93 -7.63 18.39
C ILE A 34 -20.95 -7.96 19.87
N TYR A 35 -21.88 -8.82 20.26
CA TYR A 35 -22.13 -9.19 21.66
C TYR A 35 -21.33 -10.42 22.06
N GLY A 36 -20.83 -10.44 23.29
CA GLY A 36 -20.03 -11.54 23.81
C GLY A 36 -20.15 -11.68 25.32
N HIS A 37 -19.45 -12.69 25.85
CA HIS A 37 -19.49 -13.05 27.25
C HIS A 37 -18.06 -13.05 27.84
N ARG A 38 -17.77 -12.16 28.79
CA ARG A 38 -16.43 -11.89 29.34
C ARG A 38 -15.79 -13.15 29.90
N PHE A 39 -16.57 -13.99 30.59
CA PHE A 39 -16.09 -15.27 31.14
C PHE A 39 -15.55 -16.20 30.06
N ILE A 40 -16.33 -16.47 29.00
CA ILE A 40 -15.94 -17.35 27.89
C ILE A 40 -14.69 -16.80 27.18
N LEU A 41 -14.68 -15.50 26.91
CA LEU A 41 -13.55 -14.82 26.27
C LEU A 41 -12.26 -14.90 27.10
N ALA A 42 -12.35 -14.69 28.41
CA ALA A 42 -11.21 -14.75 29.32
C ALA A 42 -10.63 -16.16 29.47
N LEU A 43 -11.47 -17.21 29.42
CA LEU A 43 -11.00 -18.60 29.42
C LEU A 43 -10.17 -18.92 28.17
N CYS A 44 -10.51 -18.35 27.02
CA CYS A 44 -9.87 -18.66 25.74
C CYS A 44 -8.71 -17.72 25.39
N SER A 45 -8.55 -16.61 26.11
CA SER A 45 -7.59 -15.54 25.78
C SER A 45 -7.05 -14.87 27.04
N GLY A 46 -5.74 -14.97 27.25
CA GLY A 46 -5.06 -14.23 28.32
C GLY A 46 -5.16 -12.70 28.15
N MET A 47 -5.34 -12.22 26.92
CA MET A 47 -5.57 -10.80 26.66
C MET A 47 -6.95 -10.37 27.18
N PHE A 48 -8.01 -11.11 26.85
CA PHE A 48 -9.36 -10.81 27.36
C PHE A 48 -9.45 -11.01 28.89
N GLN A 49 -8.74 -11.99 29.45
CA GLN A 49 -8.61 -12.13 30.89
C GLN A 49 -8.02 -10.87 31.54
N THR A 50 -6.93 -10.35 30.96
CA THR A 50 -6.31 -9.10 31.41
C THR A 50 -7.27 -7.92 31.25
N MET A 51 -7.88 -7.79 30.07
CA MET A 51 -8.83 -6.72 29.75
C MET A 51 -9.99 -6.66 30.74
N PHE A 52 -10.56 -7.82 31.14
CA PHE A 52 -11.79 -7.85 31.92
C PHE A 52 -11.61 -8.07 33.42
N TYR A 53 -10.52 -8.65 33.88
CA TYR A 53 -10.37 -9.09 35.28
C TYR A 53 -9.12 -8.54 36.00
N SER A 54 -8.21 -7.87 35.30
CA SER A 54 -7.09 -7.19 35.96
C SER A 54 -7.58 -5.97 36.75
N ALA A 55 -6.91 -5.65 37.86
CA ALA A 55 -7.28 -4.53 38.73
C ALA A 55 -7.21 -3.18 37.99
N GLU A 56 -6.33 -3.06 36.99
CA GLU A 56 -6.09 -1.85 36.20
C GLU A 56 -7.26 -1.46 35.29
N TRP A 57 -8.12 -2.41 34.91
CA TRP A 57 -9.22 -2.21 33.96
C TRP A 57 -10.60 -2.48 34.56
N ARG A 58 -10.68 -2.83 35.85
CA ARG A 58 -11.95 -3.11 36.54
C ARG A 58 -12.86 -1.89 36.63
N GLU A 59 -12.30 -0.70 36.77
CA GLU A 59 -13.04 0.55 36.96
C GLU A 59 -13.45 1.22 35.63
N THR A 60 -12.97 0.73 34.48
CA THR A 60 -13.26 1.32 33.16
C THR A 60 -14.54 0.82 32.50
N PHE A 61 -15.18 -0.22 33.03
CA PHE A 61 -16.34 -0.84 32.41
C PHE A 61 -17.61 -0.65 33.23
N ASP A 62 -18.70 -0.33 32.55
CA ASP A 62 -20.04 -0.36 33.14
C ASP A 62 -20.30 -1.76 33.74
N PRO A 63 -20.78 -1.85 34.99
CA PRO A 63 -21.09 -3.13 35.63
C PRO A 63 -22.18 -3.94 34.89
N LYS A 64 -22.97 -3.33 34.00
CA LYS A 64 -24.06 -3.98 33.25
C LYS A 64 -23.65 -4.43 31.84
N LEU A 65 -22.84 -3.65 31.12
CA LEU A 65 -22.38 -4.00 29.76
C LEU A 65 -21.10 -3.25 29.39
N ALA A 66 -19.97 -3.96 29.35
CA ALA A 66 -18.69 -3.38 28.96
C ALA A 66 -18.66 -3.04 27.46
N GLU A 67 -18.28 -1.82 27.06
CA GLU A 67 -18.05 -1.48 25.66
C GLU A 67 -16.56 -1.51 25.30
N VAL A 68 -16.19 -2.27 24.26
CA VAL A 68 -14.80 -2.42 23.82
C VAL A 68 -14.66 -2.01 22.35
N LEU A 69 -13.78 -1.06 22.05
CA LEU A 69 -13.51 -0.63 20.67
C LEU A 69 -12.54 -1.59 19.97
N VAL A 70 -12.93 -2.08 18.79
CA VAL A 70 -12.08 -2.93 17.93
C VAL A 70 -11.99 -2.33 16.52
N PRO A 71 -11.27 -1.20 16.33
CA PRO A 71 -11.27 -0.46 15.06
C PRO A 71 -10.44 -1.13 13.94
N ASP A 72 -9.63 -2.13 14.30
CA ASP A 72 -8.61 -2.77 13.47
C ASP A 72 -9.02 -4.14 12.93
N MET A 73 -10.26 -4.58 13.20
CA MET A 73 -10.87 -5.77 12.59
C MET A 73 -12.20 -5.42 11.91
N ASP A 74 -12.60 -6.18 10.90
CA ASP A 74 -13.94 -6.13 10.33
C ASP A 74 -14.90 -7.08 11.08
N PRO A 75 -16.23 -6.80 11.06
CA PRO A 75 -17.22 -7.61 11.76
C PRO A 75 -17.21 -9.09 11.35
N PRO A 76 -17.17 -9.47 10.06
CA PRO A 76 -17.06 -10.88 9.66
C PRO A 76 -15.84 -11.61 10.25
N SER A 77 -14.65 -10.99 10.23
CA SER A 77 -13.45 -11.61 10.82
C SER A 77 -13.54 -11.72 12.34
N PHE A 78 -14.11 -10.73 13.02
CA PHE A 78 -14.27 -10.78 14.47
C PHE A 78 -15.32 -11.81 14.89
N LEU A 79 -16.44 -11.90 14.16
CA LEU A 79 -17.45 -12.94 14.36
C LEU A 79 -16.90 -14.34 14.11
N ALA A 80 -16.06 -14.54 13.09
CA ALA A 80 -15.41 -15.83 12.86
C ALA A 80 -14.50 -16.22 14.04
N MET A 81 -13.74 -15.27 14.58
CA MET A 81 -12.94 -15.48 15.80
C MET A 81 -13.83 -15.77 17.02
N LEU A 82 -14.93 -15.03 17.20
CA LEU A 82 -15.87 -15.22 18.29
C LEU A 82 -16.53 -16.59 18.21
N LYS A 83 -17.01 -17.00 17.02
CA LYS A 83 -17.56 -18.34 16.79
C LYS A 83 -16.56 -19.42 17.19
N PHE A 84 -15.30 -19.29 16.79
CA PHE A 84 -14.25 -20.23 17.19
C PHE A 84 -14.04 -20.28 18.71
N VAL A 85 -14.09 -19.15 19.40
CA VAL A 85 -13.98 -19.10 20.87
C VAL A 85 -15.10 -19.90 21.55
N TYR A 86 -16.32 -19.87 21.00
CA TYR A 86 -17.49 -20.54 21.59
C TYR A 86 -17.60 -22.01 21.19
N THR A 87 -17.34 -22.34 19.92
CA THR A 87 -17.68 -23.64 19.35
C THR A 87 -16.47 -24.45 18.91
N LYS A 88 -15.28 -23.85 18.89
CA LYS A 88 -14.06 -24.40 18.25
C LYS A 88 -14.21 -24.68 16.75
N GLU A 89 -15.31 -24.27 16.14
CA GLU A 89 -15.52 -24.33 14.71
C GLU A 89 -15.10 -23.03 14.04
N LEU A 90 -14.59 -23.14 12.81
CA LEU A 90 -14.15 -21.98 12.06
C LEU A 90 -14.44 -22.17 10.58
N THR A 91 -15.11 -21.19 9.98
CA THR A 91 -15.32 -21.11 8.54
C THR A 91 -14.41 -20.02 8.00
N LEU A 92 -13.35 -20.41 7.30
CA LEU A 92 -12.39 -19.48 6.68
C LEU A 92 -12.57 -19.39 5.18
N ASN A 93 -12.28 -18.20 4.65
CA ASN A 93 -12.08 -17.94 3.24
C ASN A 93 -10.84 -17.06 3.03
N ASP A 94 -10.42 -16.91 1.78
CA ASP A 94 -9.23 -16.12 1.40
C ASP A 94 -9.31 -14.63 1.79
N GLN A 95 -10.52 -14.09 2.00
CA GLN A 95 -10.73 -12.68 2.34
C GLN A 95 -10.50 -12.42 3.83
N ILE A 96 -11.07 -13.25 4.71
CA ILE A 96 -11.06 -13.02 6.16
C ILE A 96 -9.86 -13.65 6.88
N VAL A 97 -9.27 -14.73 6.35
CA VAL A 97 -8.25 -15.52 7.07
C VAL A 97 -7.07 -14.70 7.59
N TRP A 98 -6.64 -13.68 6.86
CA TRP A 98 -5.52 -12.82 7.28
C TRP A 98 -5.86 -11.95 8.47
N LEU A 99 -7.10 -11.48 8.55
CA LEU A 99 -7.57 -10.59 9.60
C LEU A 99 -8.02 -11.38 10.83
N VAL A 100 -8.56 -12.59 10.63
CA VAL A 100 -8.74 -13.58 11.71
C VAL A 100 -7.39 -13.99 12.32
N LEU A 101 -6.36 -14.26 11.50
CA LEU A 101 -5.01 -14.56 11.99
C LEU A 101 -4.42 -13.39 12.80
N TYR A 102 -4.61 -12.16 12.33
CA TYR A 102 -4.22 -10.95 13.07
C TYR A 102 -4.94 -10.85 14.42
N GLY A 103 -6.27 -11.02 14.44
CA GLY A 103 -7.07 -11.03 15.66
C GLY A 103 -6.64 -12.12 16.63
N ALA A 104 -6.39 -13.33 16.14
CA ALA A 104 -5.92 -14.46 16.94
C ALA A 104 -4.58 -14.18 17.63
N ASP A 105 -3.63 -13.54 16.95
CA ASP A 105 -2.37 -13.13 17.59
C ASP A 105 -2.55 -11.93 18.53
N LYS A 106 -3.35 -10.93 18.14
CA LYS A 106 -3.65 -9.74 18.96
C LYS A 106 -4.28 -10.13 20.30
N TYR A 107 -5.31 -10.97 20.25
CA TYR A 107 -6.03 -11.45 21.42
C TYR A 107 -5.42 -12.73 22.01
N LYS A 108 -4.25 -13.18 21.55
CA LYS A 108 -3.52 -14.31 22.16
C LYS A 108 -4.37 -15.58 22.28
N ILE A 109 -4.91 -16.04 21.14
CA ILE A 109 -5.69 -17.29 20.99
C ILE A 109 -4.85 -18.28 20.15
N PRO A 110 -3.95 -19.09 20.76
CA PRO A 110 -2.95 -19.86 20.02
C PRO A 110 -3.54 -20.94 19.11
N GLU A 111 -4.60 -21.63 19.55
CA GLU A 111 -5.29 -22.64 18.74
C GLU A 111 -5.83 -22.06 17.44
N LEU A 112 -6.42 -20.85 17.49
CA LEU A 112 -6.93 -20.17 16.30
C LEU A 112 -5.80 -19.76 15.35
N VAL A 113 -4.65 -19.33 15.88
CA VAL A 113 -3.45 -19.08 15.06
C VAL A 113 -3.07 -20.36 14.31
N VAL A 114 -2.97 -21.50 15.00
CA VAL A 114 -2.62 -22.78 14.38
C VAL A 114 -3.63 -23.16 13.28
N THR A 115 -4.94 -23.02 13.55
CA THR A 115 -5.99 -23.32 12.57
C THR A 115 -5.91 -22.42 11.33
N CYS A 116 -5.69 -21.11 11.51
CA CYS A 116 -5.52 -20.19 10.37
C CYS A 116 -4.28 -20.54 9.54
N LEU A 117 -3.16 -20.88 10.19
CA LEU A 117 -1.93 -21.27 9.51
C LEU A 117 -2.06 -22.62 8.80
N LYS A 118 -2.85 -23.56 9.35
CA LYS A 118 -3.18 -24.83 8.71
C LYS A 118 -3.97 -24.59 7.42
N TYR A 119 -5.05 -23.80 7.49
CA TYR A 119 -5.84 -23.42 6.32
C TYR A 119 -4.99 -22.76 5.22
N LEU A 120 -4.12 -21.82 5.58
CA LEU A 120 -3.20 -21.17 4.63
C LEU A 120 -2.19 -22.15 4.02
N GLY A 121 -1.77 -23.15 4.77
CA GLY A 121 -0.87 -24.21 4.31
C GLY A 121 -1.55 -25.20 3.36
N GLU A 122 -2.82 -25.56 3.63
CA GLU A 122 -3.63 -26.45 2.80
C GLU A 122 -4.04 -25.78 1.49
N ASN A 123 -4.38 -24.49 1.53
CA ASN A 123 -4.69 -23.67 0.35
C ASN A 123 -3.44 -23.14 -0.37
N PHE A 124 -2.24 -23.64 -0.01
CA PHE A 124 -1.00 -23.26 -0.67
C PHE A 124 -0.95 -23.84 -2.09
N SER A 125 -1.09 -22.98 -3.10
CA SER A 125 -0.90 -23.32 -4.51
C SER A 125 0.30 -22.58 -5.11
N ILE A 126 0.77 -23.03 -6.27
CA ILE A 126 1.85 -22.34 -7.01
C ILE A 126 1.44 -20.89 -7.32
N SER A 127 0.21 -20.67 -7.77
CA SER A 127 -0.32 -19.35 -8.11
C SER A 127 -0.47 -18.41 -6.91
N LYS A 128 -0.85 -18.94 -5.74
CA LYS A 128 -1.05 -18.16 -4.51
C LYS A 128 0.22 -18.02 -3.66
N SER A 129 1.24 -18.84 -3.87
CA SER A 129 2.43 -18.94 -3.01
C SER A 129 3.13 -17.62 -2.70
N LEU A 130 3.45 -16.82 -3.73
CA LEU A 130 4.12 -15.52 -3.57
C LEU A 130 3.19 -14.49 -2.91
N PHE A 131 1.89 -14.54 -3.20
CA PHE A 131 0.88 -13.68 -2.57
C PHE A 131 0.78 -13.98 -1.07
N ILE A 132 0.66 -15.25 -0.68
CA ILE A 132 0.60 -15.70 0.71
C ILE A 132 1.87 -15.26 1.45
N LEU A 133 3.05 -15.50 0.87
CA LEU A 133 4.30 -15.03 1.46
C LEU A 133 4.31 -13.51 1.66
N ASN A 134 3.89 -12.74 0.65
CA ASN A 134 3.86 -11.29 0.71
C ASN A 134 2.89 -10.74 1.77
N LYS A 135 1.73 -11.36 1.93
CA LYS A 135 0.73 -11.01 2.96
C LYS A 135 1.15 -11.45 4.36
N SER A 136 1.85 -12.58 4.49
CA SER A 136 2.34 -13.08 5.78
C SER A 136 3.32 -12.15 6.49
N ILE A 137 3.99 -11.25 5.76
CA ILE A 137 4.94 -10.30 6.32
C ILE A 137 4.21 -9.29 7.20
N GLY A 138 4.45 -9.38 8.51
CA GLY A 138 3.85 -8.51 9.53
C GLY A 138 2.56 -9.05 10.14
N LEU A 139 2.02 -10.17 9.62
CA LEU A 139 0.79 -10.79 10.13
C LEU A 139 1.01 -12.21 10.66
N ALA A 140 2.02 -12.94 10.15
CA ALA A 140 2.28 -14.32 10.54
C ALA A 140 3.61 -14.49 11.29
N PRO A 141 3.70 -15.48 12.20
CA PRO A 141 4.93 -15.81 12.91
C PRO A 141 6.11 -16.12 11.98
N LEU A 142 7.33 -15.84 12.45
CA LEU A 142 8.58 -16.13 11.73
C LEU A 142 8.72 -17.62 11.36
N SER A 143 8.26 -18.53 12.21
CA SER A 143 8.29 -19.98 11.98
C SER A 143 7.48 -20.36 10.74
N PHE A 144 6.26 -19.83 10.61
CA PHE A 144 5.41 -20.04 9.43
C PHE A 144 6.06 -19.48 8.17
N ARG A 145 6.60 -18.26 8.24
CA ARG A 145 7.29 -17.64 7.09
C ARG A 145 8.50 -18.44 6.63
N LYS A 146 9.28 -19.00 7.56
CA LYS A 146 10.39 -19.91 7.24
C LYS A 146 9.88 -21.18 6.54
N LYS A 147 8.80 -21.78 7.03
CA LYS A 147 8.16 -22.96 6.40
C LYS A 147 7.68 -22.64 4.98
N LEU A 148 6.99 -21.51 4.78
CA LEU A 148 6.56 -21.04 3.46
C LEU A 148 7.72 -20.81 2.50
N LEU A 149 8.79 -20.13 2.95
CA LEU A 149 9.99 -19.94 2.14
C LEU A 149 10.64 -21.27 1.77
N GLY A 150 10.66 -22.25 2.67
CA GLY A 150 11.11 -23.61 2.37
C GLY A 150 10.27 -24.29 1.28
N MET A 151 8.94 -24.19 1.37
CA MET A 151 8.02 -24.71 0.34
C MET A 151 8.21 -24.02 -1.01
N ILE A 152 8.36 -22.68 -1.02
CA ILE A 152 8.62 -21.90 -2.23
C ILE A 152 9.96 -22.28 -2.84
N THR A 153 10.99 -22.49 -2.02
CA THR A 153 12.33 -22.91 -2.47
C THR A 153 12.28 -24.28 -3.14
N LYS A 154 11.57 -25.25 -2.54
CA LYS A 154 11.38 -26.60 -3.11
C LYS A 154 10.58 -26.58 -4.43
N LYS A 155 9.65 -25.65 -4.60
CA LYS A 155 8.79 -25.53 -5.80
C LYS A 155 9.20 -24.38 -6.72
N SER A 156 10.40 -23.82 -6.55
CA SER A 156 10.79 -22.57 -7.22
C SER A 156 10.86 -22.70 -8.74
N HIS A 157 11.18 -23.90 -9.27
CA HIS A 157 11.18 -24.19 -10.70
C HIS A 157 9.80 -23.95 -11.36
N ARG A 158 8.70 -24.09 -10.61
CA ARG A 158 7.34 -23.83 -11.11
C ARG A 158 6.90 -22.40 -10.80
N ILE A 159 7.20 -21.92 -9.59
CA ILE A 159 6.74 -20.61 -9.11
C ILE A 159 7.44 -19.46 -9.83
N LEU A 160 8.78 -19.53 -9.95
CA LEU A 160 9.59 -18.44 -10.49
C LEU A 160 9.68 -18.47 -12.02
N ARG A 161 9.22 -19.55 -12.68
CA ARG A 161 9.09 -19.57 -14.15
C ARG A 161 7.85 -18.86 -14.66
N VAL A 162 6.89 -18.54 -13.79
CA VAL A 162 5.72 -17.74 -14.18
C VAL A 162 6.16 -16.32 -14.54
N PRO A 163 5.84 -15.80 -15.74
CA PRO A 163 6.17 -14.44 -16.14
C PRO A 163 5.60 -13.41 -15.16
N ASN A 164 6.37 -12.35 -14.89
CA ASN A 164 5.98 -11.28 -13.97
C ASN A 164 5.63 -11.73 -12.54
N CYS A 165 5.94 -12.96 -12.12
CA CYS A 165 5.62 -13.46 -10.78
C CYS A 165 6.17 -12.56 -9.65
N LEU A 166 7.35 -11.97 -9.85
CA LEU A 166 7.96 -11.07 -8.89
C LEU A 166 7.35 -9.67 -8.90
N SER A 167 6.57 -9.25 -9.89
CA SER A 167 5.98 -7.90 -9.95
C SER A 167 4.83 -7.71 -8.96
N THR A 168 4.16 -8.80 -8.59
CA THR A 168 2.96 -8.82 -7.72
C THR A 168 3.28 -8.68 -6.22
N ILE A 169 4.55 -8.73 -5.84
CA ILE A 169 5.00 -8.74 -4.44
C ILE A 169 5.90 -7.54 -4.09
N LYS A 170 6.02 -7.24 -2.79
CA LYS A 170 6.83 -6.13 -2.28
C LYS A 170 8.33 -6.41 -2.46
N GLN A 171 9.13 -5.34 -2.54
CA GLN A 171 10.58 -5.42 -2.73
C GLN A 171 11.28 -6.25 -1.63
N GLY A 172 10.85 -6.11 -0.38
CA GLY A 172 11.39 -6.89 0.75
C GLY A 172 11.16 -8.39 0.56
N THR A 173 9.95 -8.77 0.15
CA THR A 173 9.58 -10.15 -0.18
C THR A 173 10.46 -10.72 -1.30
N CYS A 174 10.71 -9.95 -2.37
CA CYS A 174 11.62 -10.38 -3.42
C CYS A 174 13.05 -10.64 -2.89
N VAL A 175 13.55 -9.77 -2.01
CA VAL A 175 14.87 -9.93 -1.39
C VAL A 175 14.92 -11.23 -0.58
N ASP A 176 13.88 -11.54 0.19
CA ASP A 176 13.82 -12.75 1.01
C ASP A 176 13.80 -14.02 0.14
N VAL A 177 13.04 -14.01 -0.96
CA VAL A 177 13.02 -15.13 -1.93
C VAL A 177 14.38 -15.30 -2.61
N LEU A 178 14.99 -14.23 -3.11
CA LEU A 178 16.28 -14.27 -3.82
C LEU A 178 17.46 -14.65 -2.92
N LYS A 179 17.34 -14.47 -1.60
CA LYS A 179 18.37 -14.89 -0.62
C LYS A 179 18.36 -16.39 -0.35
N CYS A 180 17.33 -17.13 -0.76
CA CYS A 180 17.28 -18.57 -0.57
C CYS A 180 18.46 -19.25 -1.30
N LYS A 181 19.17 -20.14 -0.59
CA LYS A 181 20.39 -20.77 -1.11
C LYS A 181 20.12 -21.76 -2.25
N HIS A 182 18.98 -22.47 -2.21
CA HIS A 182 18.68 -23.63 -3.04
C HIS A 182 17.46 -23.40 -3.95
N LEU A 183 17.41 -22.26 -4.65
CA LEU A 183 16.38 -22.05 -5.67
C LEU A 183 16.65 -22.99 -6.85
N LEU A 184 15.72 -23.88 -7.13
CA LEU A 184 15.67 -24.75 -8.31
C LEU A 184 15.26 -23.95 -9.55
N ILE A 185 16.05 -22.97 -9.97
CA ILE A 185 15.86 -22.23 -11.22
C ILE A 185 17.23 -21.78 -11.72
N PRO A 186 17.53 -21.90 -13.03
CA PRO A 186 18.77 -21.37 -13.57
C PRO A 186 18.92 -19.88 -13.25
N GLU A 187 20.14 -19.46 -12.91
CA GLU A 187 20.39 -18.09 -12.46
C GLU A 187 20.05 -17.06 -13.56
N ILE A 188 20.19 -17.44 -14.84
CA ILE A 188 19.81 -16.60 -15.99
C ILE A 188 18.30 -16.37 -16.07
N GLU A 189 17.48 -17.40 -15.86
CA GLU A 189 16.02 -17.25 -15.82
C GLU A 189 15.62 -16.37 -14.62
N LEU A 190 16.26 -16.56 -13.47
CA LEU A 190 16.03 -15.73 -12.29
C LEU A 190 16.36 -14.25 -12.55
N PHE A 191 17.45 -13.99 -13.28
CA PHE A 191 17.79 -12.65 -13.75
C PHE A 191 16.69 -12.07 -14.63
N TYR A 192 16.12 -12.83 -15.57
CA TYR A 192 14.99 -12.36 -16.39
C TYR A 192 13.79 -11.95 -15.55
N ARG A 193 13.42 -12.73 -14.51
CA ARG A 193 12.31 -12.36 -13.62
C ARG A 193 12.57 -11.06 -12.85
N VAL A 194 13.81 -10.83 -12.43
CA VAL A 194 14.21 -9.58 -11.78
C VAL A 194 14.14 -8.40 -12.75
N VAL A 195 14.54 -8.59 -14.01
CA VAL A 195 14.42 -7.57 -15.05
C VAL A 195 12.97 -7.29 -15.43
N GLU A 196 12.15 -8.32 -15.61
CA GLU A 196 10.70 -8.22 -15.85
C GLU A 196 10.03 -7.40 -14.77
N ARG A 197 10.32 -7.67 -13.48
CA ARG A 197 9.85 -6.83 -12.37
C ARG A 197 10.26 -5.37 -12.54
N GLY A 198 11.51 -5.12 -12.92
CA GLY A 198 11.99 -3.76 -13.16
C GLY A 198 11.25 -3.06 -14.30
N LYS A 199 11.03 -3.77 -15.41
CA LYS A 199 10.25 -3.31 -16.56
C LYS A 199 8.79 -3.06 -16.19
N ALA A 200 8.18 -3.96 -15.41
CA ALA A 200 6.81 -3.81 -14.90
C ALA A 200 6.68 -2.59 -13.98
N ILE A 201 7.62 -2.37 -13.06
CA ILE A 201 7.64 -1.16 -12.22
C ILE A 201 7.88 0.10 -13.04
N CYS A 202 8.75 0.03 -14.07
CA CYS A 202 8.90 1.13 -15.02
C CYS A 202 7.58 1.45 -15.73
N LYS A 203 6.87 0.42 -16.23
CA LYS A 203 5.55 0.56 -16.85
C LYS A 203 4.53 1.17 -15.89
N LEU A 204 4.47 0.67 -14.64
CA LEU A 204 3.61 1.20 -13.57
C LEU A 204 3.96 2.65 -13.16
N ARG A 205 5.20 3.09 -13.39
CA ARG A 205 5.65 4.47 -13.11
C ARG A 205 5.69 5.35 -14.36
N CYS A 206 5.16 4.86 -15.48
CA CYS A 206 5.24 5.52 -16.79
C CYS A 206 6.66 5.94 -17.19
N LEU A 207 7.66 5.15 -16.80
CA LEU A 207 9.06 5.36 -17.12
C LEU A 207 9.47 4.45 -18.26
N GLN A 208 10.18 5.00 -19.26
CA GLN A 208 10.89 4.17 -20.23
C GLN A 208 11.92 3.27 -19.51
N PRO A 209 11.95 1.94 -19.78
CA PRO A 209 12.79 0.97 -19.07
C PRO A 209 14.26 1.06 -19.51
N THR A 210 14.87 2.22 -19.29
CA THR A 210 16.28 2.47 -19.60
C THR A 210 17.19 1.81 -18.55
N PRO A 211 18.40 1.37 -18.93
CA PRO A 211 19.34 0.73 -17.99
C PRO A 211 19.62 1.54 -16.70
N PRO A 212 19.81 2.88 -16.72
CA PRO A 212 19.99 3.64 -15.49
C PRO A 212 18.80 3.58 -14.53
N LYS A 213 17.58 3.63 -15.06
CA LYS A 213 16.34 3.58 -14.25
C LYS A 213 16.13 2.18 -13.68
N LEU A 214 16.33 1.14 -14.50
CA LEU A 214 16.26 -0.25 -14.06
C LEU A 214 17.29 -0.53 -12.96
N ARG A 215 18.54 -0.06 -13.08
CA ARG A 215 19.55 -0.18 -12.01
C ARG A 215 19.11 0.48 -10.71
N LYS A 216 18.47 1.64 -10.78
CA LYS A 216 17.96 2.35 -9.58
C LYS A 216 16.85 1.54 -8.90
N ILE A 217 15.86 1.08 -9.66
CA ILE A 217 14.72 0.30 -9.16
C ILE A 217 15.19 -1.05 -8.58
N LEU A 218 16.07 -1.74 -9.30
CA LEU A 218 16.54 -3.09 -8.97
C LEU A 218 17.80 -3.09 -8.10
N SER A 219 18.19 -1.95 -7.54
CA SER A 219 19.43 -1.77 -6.77
C SER A 219 19.60 -2.76 -5.60
N LYS A 220 18.50 -3.21 -5.00
CA LYS A 220 18.52 -4.22 -3.91
C LYS A 220 18.44 -5.68 -4.40
N LEU A 221 18.05 -5.92 -5.65
CA LEU A 221 17.84 -7.27 -6.20
C LEU A 221 19.02 -7.72 -7.07
N LEU A 222 19.55 -6.83 -7.91
CA LEU A 222 20.70 -7.15 -8.78
C LEU A 222 21.90 -7.73 -8.02
N PRO A 223 22.28 -7.26 -6.82
CA PRO A 223 23.39 -7.85 -6.07
C PRO A 223 23.15 -9.29 -5.58
N LEU A 224 21.89 -9.75 -5.58
CA LEU A 224 21.53 -11.10 -5.13
C LEU A 224 21.64 -12.13 -6.26
N ILE A 225 21.71 -11.67 -7.51
CA ILE A 225 21.92 -12.54 -8.67
C ILE A 225 23.38 -13.02 -8.71
N LYS A 226 23.56 -14.34 -8.71
CA LYS A 226 24.87 -15.01 -8.61
C LYS A 226 25.48 -15.21 -9.99
N LEU A 227 25.99 -14.14 -10.61
CA LEU A 227 26.63 -14.16 -11.94
C LEU A 227 27.71 -15.26 -12.12
N LYS A 228 28.32 -15.74 -11.03
CA LYS A 228 29.30 -16.83 -11.05
C LYS A 228 28.73 -18.20 -11.43
N LEU A 229 27.40 -18.37 -11.38
CA LEU A 229 26.70 -19.62 -11.71
C LEU A 229 26.19 -19.64 -13.17
N MET A 230 26.48 -18.60 -13.95
CA MET A 230 26.06 -18.48 -15.33
C MET A 230 27.15 -18.94 -16.29
N THR A 231 26.75 -19.45 -17.46
CA THR A 231 27.67 -19.82 -18.55
C THR A 231 28.25 -18.60 -19.26
N LEU A 232 29.24 -18.80 -20.15
CA LEU A 232 29.81 -17.71 -20.93
C LEU A 232 28.77 -17.00 -21.81
N ASP A 233 27.87 -17.75 -22.44
CA ASP A 233 26.87 -17.19 -23.35
C ASP A 233 25.77 -16.45 -22.59
N GLU A 234 25.34 -16.99 -21.45
CA GLU A 234 24.43 -16.29 -20.53
C GLU A 234 25.04 -14.97 -20.02
N LEU A 235 26.34 -14.97 -19.67
CA LEU A 235 27.03 -13.75 -19.25
C LEU A 235 27.17 -12.71 -20.39
N LYS A 236 27.35 -13.16 -21.64
CA LYS A 236 27.30 -12.29 -22.82
C LYS A 236 25.89 -11.70 -22.98
N GLU A 237 24.84 -12.49 -22.78
CA GLU A 237 23.47 -12.01 -22.83
C GLU A 237 23.17 -10.98 -21.73
N VAL A 238 23.50 -11.26 -20.46
CA VAL A 238 23.35 -10.32 -19.34
C VAL A 238 24.06 -8.99 -19.59
N LYS A 239 25.19 -9.00 -20.31
CA LYS A 239 25.93 -7.79 -20.71
C LYS A 239 25.11 -6.86 -21.60
N THR A 240 24.26 -7.39 -22.48
CA THR A 240 23.42 -6.60 -23.40
C THR A 240 22.43 -5.69 -22.65
N TYR A 241 21.94 -6.11 -21.48
CA TYR A 241 21.02 -5.34 -20.65
C TYR A 241 21.67 -4.12 -19.99
N ARG A 242 23.01 -4.04 -19.95
CA ARG A 242 23.78 -2.92 -19.37
C ARG A 242 23.41 -2.60 -17.90
N LEU A 243 22.97 -3.60 -17.12
CA LEU A 243 22.54 -3.42 -15.72
C LEU A 243 23.68 -3.53 -14.71
N TYR A 244 24.78 -4.20 -15.06
CA TYR A 244 25.99 -4.21 -14.24
C TYR A 244 27.07 -3.32 -14.85
N LYS A 245 28.05 -2.92 -14.02
CA LYS A 245 29.23 -2.21 -14.52
C LYS A 245 29.97 -3.13 -15.50
N THR A 246 30.36 -2.60 -16.66
CA THR A 246 31.07 -3.36 -17.72
C THR A 246 32.31 -4.08 -17.20
N LYS A 247 33.09 -3.42 -16.32
CA LYS A 247 34.26 -4.02 -15.67
C LYS A 247 33.89 -5.25 -14.82
N THR A 248 32.73 -5.24 -14.17
CA THR A 248 32.26 -6.37 -13.34
C THR A 248 31.97 -7.58 -14.20
N ILE A 249 31.13 -7.45 -15.25
CA ILE A 249 30.79 -8.58 -16.13
C ILE A 249 32.04 -9.11 -16.85
N LYS A 250 32.91 -8.23 -17.38
CA LYS A 250 34.16 -8.65 -18.04
C LYS A 250 35.04 -9.52 -17.14
N ARG A 251 35.13 -9.20 -15.84
CA ARG A 251 35.88 -10.03 -14.88
C ARG A 251 35.28 -11.43 -14.72
N TYR A 252 33.95 -11.54 -14.66
CA TYR A 252 33.30 -12.85 -14.56
C TYR A 252 33.49 -13.67 -15.84
N ILE A 253 33.32 -13.06 -17.01
CA ILE A 253 33.59 -13.72 -18.31
C ILE A 253 35.04 -14.24 -18.36
N HIS A 254 36.01 -13.42 -17.97
CA HIS A 254 37.41 -13.85 -17.94
C HIS A 254 37.65 -15.00 -16.96
N LYS A 255 37.08 -14.95 -15.75
CA LYS A 255 37.22 -16.02 -14.76
C LYS A 255 36.63 -17.35 -15.24
N VAL A 256 35.45 -17.33 -15.85
CA VAL A 256 34.82 -18.54 -16.39
C VAL A 256 35.63 -19.08 -17.57
N SER A 257 36.13 -18.22 -18.46
CA SER A 257 36.99 -18.65 -19.57
C SER A 257 38.29 -19.30 -19.11
N GLN A 258 38.93 -18.78 -18.05
CA GLN A 258 40.13 -19.39 -17.47
C GLN A 258 39.82 -20.73 -16.79
N HIS A 259 38.67 -20.87 -16.14
CA HIS A 259 38.26 -22.13 -15.51
C HIS A 259 37.94 -23.20 -16.56
N ASN A 260 37.24 -22.86 -17.64
CA ASN A 260 36.96 -23.79 -18.73
C ASN A 260 38.25 -24.27 -19.41
N LYS A 261 39.20 -23.35 -19.68
CA LYS A 261 40.53 -23.71 -20.21
C LYS A 261 41.34 -24.59 -19.26
N LYS A 262 41.15 -24.47 -17.96
CA LYS A 262 41.79 -25.34 -16.97
C LYS A 262 41.17 -26.73 -16.98
N ASN A 263 39.85 -26.83 -16.99
CA ASN A 263 39.15 -28.12 -17.06
C ASN A 263 39.40 -28.85 -18.39
N GLU A 264 39.55 -28.12 -19.52
CA GLU A 264 39.95 -28.71 -20.80
C GLU A 264 41.37 -29.32 -20.73
N LYS A 265 42.31 -28.62 -20.08
CA LYS A 265 43.68 -29.13 -19.86
C LYS A 265 43.76 -30.28 -18.85
N ASP A 266 42.88 -30.30 -17.85
CA ASP A 266 42.81 -31.38 -16.87
C ASP A 266 42.15 -32.63 -17.51
N ASN A 267 41.14 -32.45 -18.37
CA ASN A 267 40.52 -33.55 -19.14
C ASN A 267 41.41 -34.11 -20.27
N GLU A 268 42.27 -33.30 -20.88
CA GLU A 268 43.31 -33.78 -21.81
C GLU A 268 44.32 -34.68 -21.08
N LYS A 269 44.70 -34.33 -19.85
CA LYS A 269 45.62 -35.14 -19.04
C LYS A 269 45.02 -36.45 -18.51
N ASP A 270 43.72 -36.51 -18.26
CA ASP A 270 43.04 -37.75 -17.83
C ASP A 270 42.74 -38.70 -19.01
N ASN A 271 42.62 -38.17 -20.24
CA ASN A 271 42.48 -39.00 -21.45
C ASN A 271 43.81 -39.59 -21.93
N ASP A 272 44.95 -39.03 -21.53
CA ASP A 272 46.28 -39.57 -21.82
C ASP A 272 46.68 -40.75 -20.88
N ILE A 273 45.79 -41.20 -19.99
CA ILE A 273 46.06 -42.29 -19.02
C ILE A 273 45.42 -43.65 -19.44
N TYR A 274 44.63 -43.70 -20.51
CA TYR A 274 44.00 -44.96 -21.00
C TYR A 274 44.39 -45.35 -22.43
N SER A 275 45.61 -45.02 -22.85
CA SER A 275 46.26 -45.63 -24.01
C SER A 275 47.75 -45.81 -23.75
N ASP A 276 48.10 -46.86 -23.00
CA ASP A 276 49.13 -47.81 -23.39
C ASP A 276 49.28 -48.89 -22.32
N SER A 277 49.13 -50.14 -22.76
CA SER A 277 49.40 -51.37 -22.02
C SER A 277 50.89 -51.74 -22.15
N ASP A 278 51.41 -52.29 -21.04
CA ASP A 278 52.51 -53.24 -20.95
C ASP A 278 53.96 -52.76 -21.23
N SER A 279 54.76 -52.63 -20.16
CA SER A 279 56.05 -53.35 -20.02
C SER A 279 56.69 -53.14 -18.64
N ASP A 280 56.95 -54.29 -18.03
CA ASP A 280 57.78 -54.71 -16.90
C ASP A 280 58.76 -53.77 -16.16
N SER A 281 58.90 -54.16 -14.87
CA SER A 281 60.14 -54.29 -14.06
C SER A 281 60.41 -53.27 -12.94
N ASP A 282 60.21 -53.80 -11.72
CA ASP A 282 61.10 -53.83 -10.57
C ASP A 282 61.58 -52.55 -9.84
N SER A 283 61.32 -52.63 -8.53
CA SER A 283 62.25 -52.40 -7.40
C SER A 283 62.19 -51.06 -6.65
N ASP A 284 61.83 -51.24 -5.39
CA ASP A 284 62.55 -50.82 -4.19
C ASP A 284 62.15 -49.54 -3.44
N SER A 285 62.27 -49.76 -2.13
CA SER A 285 62.03 -49.05 -0.89
C SER A 285 62.41 -47.56 -0.78
N GLY A 286 61.88 -46.91 0.26
CA GLY A 286 62.50 -45.70 0.80
C GLY A 286 61.62 -44.81 1.68
N SER A 287 61.76 -44.99 2.98
CA SER A 287 61.26 -44.19 4.10
C SER A 287 61.99 -42.85 4.34
N GLY A 288 61.38 -41.95 5.14
CA GLY A 288 62.06 -40.90 5.95
C GLY A 288 61.80 -39.47 5.46
N SER A 289 61.16 -38.56 6.21
CA SER A 289 61.42 -37.95 7.54
C SER A 289 62.25 -36.64 7.47
N ASP A 290 61.61 -35.57 7.95
CA ASP A 290 62.09 -34.48 8.83
C ASP A 290 63.03 -33.36 8.37
N SER A 291 62.64 -32.14 8.82
CA SER A 291 63.46 -31.05 9.42
C SER A 291 64.51 -30.34 8.54
N ASP A 292 64.94 -29.10 8.73
CA ASP A 292 64.63 -27.95 9.59
C ASP A 292 65.49 -26.77 9.06
N SER A 293 65.17 -25.53 9.49
CA SER A 293 66.10 -24.40 9.73
C SER A 293 66.89 -23.81 8.54
N ASP A 294 67.36 -22.56 8.48
CA ASP A 294 67.18 -21.29 9.19
C ASP A 294 68.00 -20.23 8.39
N SER A 295 67.97 -18.98 8.84
CA SER A 295 68.92 -17.85 8.61
C SER A 295 68.55 -16.77 7.57
N ASP A 296 68.05 -15.63 8.08
CA ASP A 296 68.76 -14.35 8.29
C ASP A 296 69.62 -13.81 7.10
N ASP A 297 69.63 -12.54 6.68
CA ASP A 297 69.72 -11.27 7.43
C ASP A 297 69.28 -10.04 6.58
N ASP A 298 68.87 -9.00 7.31
CA ASP A 298 69.01 -7.54 7.16
C ASP A 298 68.73 -6.76 5.86
N ASP A 299 67.81 -5.78 5.95
CA ASP A 299 68.18 -4.35 5.78
C ASP A 299 67.07 -3.40 6.31
N ASP A 300 67.48 -2.44 7.13
CA ASP A 300 66.62 -1.57 7.94
C ASP A 300 66.54 -0.12 7.39
N ASP A 301 65.56 0.62 7.94
CA ASP A 301 65.53 2.07 8.13
C ASP A 301 64.80 2.97 7.11
N ASN A 302 63.47 3.12 7.27
CA ASN A 302 62.80 4.46 7.19
C ASN A 302 61.33 4.50 7.68
N THR A 303 61.01 4.35 8.98
CA THR A 303 59.58 4.44 9.41
C THR A 303 59.22 5.28 10.65
N ASN A 304 60.12 6.10 11.21
CA ASN A 304 59.79 6.85 12.44
C ASN A 304 59.21 8.28 12.26
N LYS A 305 59.24 8.89 11.06
CA LYS A 305 58.65 10.24 10.83
C LYS A 305 57.15 10.25 10.46
N LYS A 306 56.60 9.17 9.89
CA LYS A 306 55.18 9.10 9.45
C LYS A 306 54.17 8.76 10.57
N LYS A 307 54.58 8.06 11.64
CA LYS A 307 53.68 7.68 12.76
C LYS A 307 53.34 8.85 13.71
N LYS A 308 54.26 9.80 13.95
CA LYS A 308 54.03 10.99 14.81
C LYS A 308 53.05 12.02 14.20
N LYS A 309 53.05 12.22 12.87
CA LYS A 309 52.10 13.14 12.17
C LYS A 309 50.64 12.61 12.15
N LYS A 310 50.42 11.30 12.06
CA LYS A 310 49.05 10.69 12.09
C LYS A 310 48.39 10.75 13.49
N LYS A 311 49.15 10.61 14.59
CA LYS A 311 48.62 10.73 15.97
C LYS A 311 48.19 12.17 16.33
N LYS A 312 48.91 13.22 15.90
CA LYS A 312 48.52 14.63 16.14
C LYS A 312 47.25 15.05 15.36
N LYS A 313 47.05 14.58 14.12
CA LYS A 313 45.81 14.85 13.33
C LYS A 313 44.56 14.17 13.91
N LYS A 314 44.67 12.94 14.45
CA LYS A 314 43.54 12.25 15.11
C LYS A 314 43.10 12.92 16.43
N LYS A 315 44.04 13.47 17.24
CA LYS A 315 43.72 14.21 18.47
C LYS A 315 43.01 15.56 18.21
N LYS A 316 43.40 16.32 17.17
CA LYS A 316 42.71 17.57 16.78
C LYS A 316 41.28 17.35 16.27
N LYS A 317 41.02 16.27 15.50
CA LYS A 317 39.67 15.90 15.01
C LYS A 317 38.72 15.48 16.15
N LYS A 318 39.20 14.75 17.16
CA LYS A 318 38.40 14.37 18.35
C LYS A 318 38.02 15.58 19.22
N LYS A 319 38.92 16.57 19.41
CA LYS A 319 38.61 17.83 20.14
C LYS A 319 37.55 18.69 19.42
N LYS A 320 37.63 18.84 18.09
CA LYS A 320 36.63 19.58 17.29
C LYS A 320 35.21 18.96 17.37
N ASN A 321 35.10 17.63 17.35
CA ASN A 321 33.80 16.94 17.48
C ASN A 321 33.20 17.03 18.89
N LYS A 322 34.01 17.01 19.95
CA LYS A 322 33.53 17.22 21.34
C LYS A 322 32.96 18.64 21.55
N ASN A 323 33.59 19.66 20.98
CA ASN A 323 33.10 21.05 21.08
C ASN A 323 31.81 21.29 20.27
N LYS A 324 31.66 20.68 19.09
CA LYS A 324 30.41 20.74 18.31
C LYS A 324 29.23 20.06 19.03
N LYS A 325 29.48 18.95 19.73
CA LYS A 325 28.46 18.23 20.53
C LYS A 325 28.06 19.00 21.79
N LYS A 326 29.00 19.70 22.45
CA LYS A 326 28.70 20.62 23.57
C LYS A 326 27.91 21.86 23.14
N LYS A 327 28.22 22.50 21.99
CA LYS A 327 27.44 23.63 21.45
C LYS A 327 26.00 23.23 21.09
N ARG A 328 25.79 22.05 20.49
CA ARG A 328 24.44 21.52 20.20
C ARG A 328 23.64 21.20 21.46
N LYS A 329 24.26 20.64 22.51
CA LYS A 329 23.58 20.42 23.80
C LYS A 329 23.21 21.73 24.51
N LYS A 330 24.04 22.78 24.42
CA LYS A 330 23.74 24.11 24.97
C LYS A 330 22.60 24.82 24.20
N GLN A 331 22.53 24.66 22.87
CA GLN A 331 21.41 25.18 22.06
C GLN A 331 20.09 24.45 22.28
N ILE A 332 20.12 23.16 22.65
CA ILE A 332 18.92 22.39 22.98
C ILE A 332 18.45 22.72 24.41
N LYS A 333 19.36 22.90 25.37
CA LYS A 333 19.02 23.35 26.73
C LYS A 333 18.39 24.75 26.75
N ASN A 334 18.96 25.70 26.00
CA ASN A 334 18.40 27.06 25.90
C ASN A 334 17.08 27.16 25.12
N LYS A 335 16.61 26.06 24.48
CA LYS A 335 15.29 25.99 23.83
C LYS A 335 14.21 25.35 24.70
N ILE A 336 14.58 24.77 25.85
CA ILE A 336 13.67 24.05 26.76
C ILE A 336 13.38 24.87 28.02
N GLU A 337 14.15 25.92 28.31
CA GLU A 337 13.95 26.81 29.47
C GLU A 337 13.66 28.25 29.00
N GLN A 338 12.44 28.50 28.53
CA GLN A 338 11.78 29.80 28.60
C GLN A 338 10.29 29.57 28.94
N PRO A 339 9.74 30.22 29.99
CA PRO A 339 8.34 30.05 30.35
C PRO A 339 7.48 30.85 29.37
N ASN A 340 6.78 30.15 28.48
CA ASN A 340 5.74 30.74 27.65
C ASN A 340 4.43 30.83 28.45
N ASP A 341 4.40 31.75 29.42
CA ASP A 341 3.15 32.30 29.94
C ASP A 341 2.57 33.29 28.92
N LYS A 342 1.96 32.74 27.87
CA LYS A 342 0.94 33.45 27.10
C LYS A 342 -0.21 32.49 26.88
N LYS A 343 -1.22 32.62 27.75
CA LYS A 343 -2.57 32.05 27.60
C LYS A 343 -2.96 32.06 26.12
N HIS A 344 -2.90 30.89 25.47
CA HIS A 344 -3.58 30.67 24.20
C HIS A 344 -5.08 30.75 24.50
N LYS A 345 -5.64 31.95 24.45
CA LYS A 345 -7.06 32.13 24.22
C LYS A 345 -7.35 31.41 22.91
N GLN A 346 -8.03 30.28 23.04
CA GLN A 346 -8.61 29.51 21.97
C GLN A 346 -9.53 30.48 21.21
N PHE A 347 -9.04 31.10 20.15
CA PHE A 347 -9.90 31.75 19.17
C PHE A 347 -10.69 30.62 18.51
N LYS A 348 -11.86 30.29 19.10
CA LYS A 348 -12.92 29.60 18.39
C LYS A 348 -13.30 30.53 17.25
N ILE A 349 -12.74 30.28 16.06
CA ILE A 349 -13.33 30.76 14.82
C ILE A 349 -14.74 30.16 14.82
N PRO A 350 -15.80 30.97 14.68
CA PRO A 350 -17.14 30.43 14.54
C PRO A 350 -17.12 29.53 13.30
N LEU A 351 -17.39 28.23 13.48
CA LEU A 351 -17.63 27.30 12.38
C LEU A 351 -18.71 27.89 11.48
N ARG A 352 -18.63 27.68 10.16
CA ARG A 352 -19.73 28.07 9.27
C ARG A 352 -21.04 27.48 9.79
N THR A 353 -21.98 28.35 10.12
CA THR A 353 -23.35 27.95 10.44
C THR A 353 -23.97 27.41 9.16
N ARG A 354 -24.24 26.09 9.11
CA ARG A 354 -24.92 25.43 7.99
C ARG A 354 -26.27 26.11 7.79
N SER A 355 -26.39 26.83 6.69
CA SER A 355 -27.52 27.71 6.43
C SER A 355 -28.63 26.94 5.74
N GLN A 356 -29.87 27.06 6.23
CA GLN A 356 -31.09 26.72 5.51
C GLN A 356 -31.35 27.74 4.37
N LYS A 357 -30.34 28.00 3.54
CA LYS A 357 -30.45 28.92 2.40
C LYS A 357 -31.31 28.27 1.32
N PRO A 358 -32.14 29.04 0.60
CA PRO A 358 -32.73 28.60 -0.66
C PRO A 358 -31.64 28.11 -1.62
N ILE A 359 -31.99 27.14 -2.48
CA ILE A 359 -31.02 26.52 -3.42
C ILE A 359 -30.35 27.55 -4.35
N GLU A 360 -31.07 28.61 -4.68
CA GLU A 360 -30.66 29.72 -5.55
C GLU A 360 -29.58 30.59 -4.91
N ASP A 361 -29.48 30.57 -3.58
CA ASP A 361 -28.51 31.33 -2.80
C ASP A 361 -27.24 30.55 -2.47
N ILE A 362 -27.20 29.25 -2.79
CA ILE A 362 -26.01 28.42 -2.64
C ILE A 362 -24.96 28.89 -3.64
N SER A 363 -23.81 29.31 -3.11
CA SER A 363 -22.66 29.75 -3.89
C SER A 363 -21.70 28.58 -4.12
N VAL A 364 -21.37 28.33 -5.40
CA VAL A 364 -20.51 27.21 -5.82
C VAL A 364 -19.27 27.74 -6.54
N LEU A 365 -18.10 27.28 -6.14
CA LEU A 365 -16.87 27.44 -6.91
C LEU A 365 -16.59 26.18 -7.70
N LEU A 366 -16.68 26.27 -9.01
CA LEU A 366 -16.20 25.27 -9.93
C LEU A 366 -14.69 25.45 -10.12
N LEU A 367 -13.90 24.53 -9.58
CA LEU A 367 -12.46 24.64 -9.49
C LEU A 367 -11.79 23.57 -10.34
N GLY A 368 -10.90 23.98 -11.24
CA GLY A 368 -10.19 23.02 -12.07
C GLY A 368 -9.01 23.60 -12.82
N THR A 369 -8.60 22.90 -13.87
CA THR A 369 -7.44 23.29 -14.69
C THR A 369 -7.77 23.01 -16.15
N TRP A 370 -7.60 23.99 -17.02
CA TRP A 370 -7.73 23.86 -18.48
C TRP A 370 -6.76 24.80 -19.18
N ASN A 371 -6.31 24.43 -20.38
CA ASN A 371 -5.60 25.35 -21.26
C ASN A 371 -6.59 26.34 -21.91
N SER A 372 -6.09 27.29 -22.68
CA SER A 372 -6.91 28.33 -23.32
C SER A 372 -7.56 27.90 -24.63
N THR A 373 -7.55 26.60 -24.98
CA THR A 373 -8.16 26.12 -26.23
C THR A 373 -9.68 26.18 -26.15
N GLU A 374 -10.36 26.33 -27.29
CA GLU A 374 -11.82 26.34 -27.32
C GLU A 374 -12.43 25.01 -26.86
N ASP A 375 -11.86 23.87 -27.27
CA ASP A 375 -12.28 22.55 -26.77
C ASP A 375 -12.30 22.48 -25.23
N ALA A 376 -11.26 23.02 -24.57
CA ALA A 376 -11.21 22.98 -23.12
C ALA A 376 -12.22 23.93 -22.46
N LYS A 377 -12.55 25.07 -23.09
CA LYS A 377 -13.63 25.96 -22.62
C LYS A 377 -15.01 25.31 -22.79
N VAL A 378 -15.26 24.63 -23.90
CA VAL A 378 -16.51 23.90 -24.17
C VAL A 378 -16.72 22.82 -23.11
N ARG A 379 -15.68 22.05 -22.78
CA ARG A 379 -15.70 21.06 -21.70
C ARG A 379 -16.02 21.65 -20.33
N VAL A 380 -15.43 22.79 -20.00
CA VAL A 380 -15.74 23.49 -18.74
C VAL A 380 -17.18 23.98 -18.72
N ASN A 381 -17.69 24.46 -19.86
CA ASN A 381 -19.08 24.92 -20.00
C ASN A 381 -20.09 23.78 -19.85
N ASP A 382 -19.78 22.57 -20.35
CA ASP A 382 -20.60 21.38 -20.13
C ASP A 382 -20.74 21.02 -18.64
N VAL A 383 -19.63 21.03 -17.88
CA VAL A 383 -19.66 20.82 -16.42
C VAL A 383 -20.44 21.94 -15.71
N LEU A 384 -20.30 23.19 -16.17
CA LEU A 384 -21.05 24.33 -15.67
C LEU A 384 -22.56 24.13 -15.88
N ASN A 385 -22.98 23.68 -17.06
CA ASN A 385 -24.39 23.41 -17.38
C ASN A 385 -24.95 22.27 -16.52
N SER A 386 -24.19 21.18 -16.37
CA SER A 386 -24.54 20.08 -15.47
C SER A 386 -24.73 20.56 -14.03
N THR A 387 -23.89 21.49 -13.57
CA THR A 387 -24.01 22.10 -12.24
C THR A 387 -25.28 22.97 -12.11
N LYS A 388 -25.62 23.74 -13.16
CA LYS A 388 -26.82 24.59 -13.20
C LYS A 388 -28.13 23.80 -13.23
N SER A 389 -28.12 22.58 -13.77
CA SER A 389 -29.32 21.73 -13.92
C SER A 389 -30.07 21.48 -12.61
N GLY A 390 -29.39 21.65 -11.46
CA GLY A 390 -30.00 21.60 -10.13
C GLY A 390 -30.76 22.86 -9.69
N GLY A 391 -30.84 23.92 -10.49
CA GLY A 391 -31.35 25.23 -10.02
C GLY A 391 -30.32 26.04 -9.23
N ILE A 392 -29.04 25.68 -9.34
CA ILE A 392 -27.93 26.42 -8.73
C ILE A 392 -27.56 27.57 -9.66
N GLN A 393 -27.69 28.81 -9.19
CA GLN A 393 -27.48 30.00 -10.03
C GLN A 393 -26.12 30.67 -9.80
N LYS A 394 -25.61 30.69 -8.56
CA LYS A 394 -24.38 31.41 -8.19
C LYS A 394 -23.15 30.49 -8.34
N ILE A 395 -22.64 30.37 -9.57
CA ILE A 395 -21.47 29.55 -9.88
C ILE A 395 -20.35 30.42 -10.45
N GLU A 396 -19.18 30.41 -9.80
CA GLU A 396 -17.95 30.97 -10.34
C GLU A 396 -17.02 29.85 -10.79
N VAL A 397 -16.20 30.12 -11.82
CA VAL A 397 -15.28 29.15 -12.41
C VAL A 397 -13.84 29.64 -12.22
N LEU A 398 -12.98 28.82 -11.60
CA LEU A 398 -11.58 29.18 -11.31
C LEU A 398 -10.60 28.19 -11.94
N ASN A 399 -9.75 28.72 -12.81
CA ASN A 399 -8.68 27.97 -13.47
C ASN A 399 -7.36 28.05 -12.68
N LEU A 400 -6.86 26.90 -12.22
CA LEU A 400 -5.62 26.77 -11.46
C LEU A 400 -4.45 26.23 -12.28
N LEU A 401 -4.54 26.23 -13.62
CA LEU A 401 -3.44 25.77 -14.47
C LEU A 401 -2.16 26.55 -14.20
N ASN A 402 -2.27 27.88 -14.07
CA ASN A 402 -1.14 28.79 -13.85
C ASN A 402 -1.28 29.66 -12.58
N LYS A 403 -2.26 29.35 -11.73
CA LYS A 403 -2.62 30.16 -10.55
C LYS A 403 -2.56 29.31 -9.27
N ASP A 404 -2.05 29.89 -8.20
CA ASP A 404 -2.13 29.30 -6.87
C ASP A 404 -3.46 29.67 -6.22
N LEU A 405 -4.13 28.66 -5.65
CA LEU A 405 -5.36 28.85 -4.89
C LEU A 405 -5.07 29.56 -3.56
N ILE A 406 -5.91 30.52 -3.16
CA ILE A 406 -5.79 31.21 -1.87
C ILE A 406 -7.07 31.09 -1.04
N TRP A 407 -6.93 31.04 0.29
CA TRP A 407 -8.08 30.90 1.21
C TRP A 407 -9.19 31.93 1.00
N GLY A 408 -8.81 33.17 0.67
CA GLY A 408 -9.75 34.26 0.41
C GLY A 408 -10.71 33.99 -0.76
N GLU A 409 -10.34 33.12 -1.69
CA GLU A 409 -11.21 32.68 -2.79
C GLU A 409 -12.20 31.62 -2.30
N LEU A 410 -11.75 30.57 -1.60
CA LEU A 410 -12.63 29.49 -1.15
C LEU A 410 -13.69 29.95 -0.16
N LYS A 411 -13.31 30.77 0.83
CA LYS A 411 -14.19 31.11 1.97
C LYS A 411 -15.45 31.89 1.60
N LYS A 412 -15.57 32.34 0.35
CA LYS A 412 -16.75 33.03 -0.19
C LYS A 412 -17.87 32.08 -0.60
N TYR A 413 -17.54 30.80 -0.82
CA TYR A 413 -18.44 29.82 -1.44
C TYR A 413 -18.92 28.79 -0.44
N ASP A 414 -20.16 28.33 -0.55
CA ASP A 414 -20.71 27.26 0.27
C ASP A 414 -20.15 25.89 -0.16
N VAL A 415 -20.01 25.69 -1.48
CA VAL A 415 -19.51 24.43 -2.07
C VAL A 415 -18.34 24.66 -3.01
N ILE A 416 -17.39 23.72 -3.00
CA ILE A 416 -16.33 23.62 -4.00
C ILE A 416 -16.53 22.34 -4.79
N PHE A 417 -16.71 22.45 -6.11
CA PHE A 417 -16.71 21.31 -7.02
C PHE A 417 -15.40 21.28 -7.79
N ILE A 418 -14.57 20.25 -7.55
CA ILE A 418 -13.26 20.10 -8.18
C ILE A 418 -13.23 19.03 -9.27
N PHE A 419 -12.63 19.38 -10.41
CA PHE A 419 -12.26 18.47 -11.50
C PHE A 419 -10.97 18.96 -12.17
N SER A 420 -10.31 18.15 -13.00
CA SER A 420 -9.07 18.57 -13.68
C SER A 420 -8.95 18.01 -15.10
N LEU A 421 -8.60 18.86 -16.07
CA LEU A 421 -8.13 18.44 -17.41
C LEU A 421 -6.60 18.39 -17.50
N HIS A 422 -5.89 19.09 -16.62
CA HIS A 422 -4.43 19.21 -16.61
C HIS A 422 -3.87 19.25 -15.18
N LYS A 423 -2.55 19.37 -15.08
CA LYS A 423 -1.85 19.49 -13.81
C LYS A 423 -2.23 20.78 -13.06
N PHE A 424 -2.58 20.65 -11.78
CA PHE A 424 -2.59 21.79 -10.86
C PHE A 424 -1.17 22.36 -10.71
N LYS A 425 -1.03 23.70 -10.76
CA LYS A 425 0.26 24.36 -10.48
C LYS A 425 0.84 23.92 -9.13
N ASN A 426 -0.01 23.86 -8.10
CA ASN A 426 0.37 23.51 -6.75
C ASN A 426 -0.65 22.54 -6.11
N PRO A 427 -0.57 21.23 -6.42
CA PRO A 427 -1.55 20.23 -5.98
C PRO A 427 -1.58 20.05 -4.45
N THR A 428 -0.45 20.26 -3.78
CA THR A 428 -0.36 20.20 -2.31
C THR A 428 -1.09 21.38 -1.67
N ASN A 429 -0.94 22.60 -2.22
CA ASN A 429 -1.67 23.76 -1.71
C ASN A 429 -3.18 23.62 -1.89
N VAL A 430 -3.62 23.12 -3.05
CA VAL A 430 -5.04 22.84 -3.32
C VAL A 430 -5.61 21.90 -2.27
N GLY A 431 -5.00 20.73 -2.05
CA GLY A 431 -5.54 19.79 -1.06
C GLY A 431 -5.32 20.20 0.40
N ASN A 432 -4.36 21.08 0.71
CA ASN A 432 -4.27 21.70 2.03
C ASN A 432 -5.48 22.61 2.29
N LEU A 433 -5.79 23.50 1.34
CA LEU A 433 -6.88 24.46 1.48
C LEU A 433 -8.26 23.79 1.40
N LEU A 434 -8.44 22.76 0.58
CA LEU A 434 -9.69 21.98 0.55
C LEU A 434 -9.91 21.26 1.89
N ALA A 435 -8.87 20.70 2.50
CA ALA A 435 -8.99 20.10 3.82
C ALA A 435 -9.42 21.14 4.87
N ASP A 436 -8.78 22.31 4.87
CA ASP A 436 -9.11 23.39 5.79
C ASP A 436 -10.55 23.90 5.53
N PHE A 437 -11.00 23.94 4.27
CA PHE A 437 -12.37 24.32 3.87
C PHE A 437 -13.43 23.32 4.36
N VAL A 438 -13.18 22.02 4.18
CA VAL A 438 -14.03 20.96 4.73
C VAL A 438 -14.08 21.11 6.25
N LYS A 439 -12.94 21.37 6.90
CA LYS A 439 -12.91 21.51 8.37
C LYS A 439 -13.65 22.74 8.88
N ASP A 440 -13.71 23.80 8.08
CA ASP A 440 -14.48 25.01 8.36
C ASP A 440 -16.00 24.82 8.15
N GLY A 441 -16.42 23.63 7.68
CA GLY A 441 -17.82 23.27 7.49
C GLY A 441 -18.30 23.35 6.04
N GLY A 442 -17.43 23.68 5.08
CA GLY A 442 -17.78 23.77 3.67
C GLY A 442 -17.96 22.41 2.99
N GLY A 443 -18.80 22.37 1.95
CA GLY A 443 -19.06 21.17 1.16
C GLY A 443 -18.08 21.01 0.00
N VAL A 444 -17.56 19.80 -0.23
CA VAL A 444 -16.66 19.53 -1.36
C VAL A 444 -17.19 18.37 -2.20
N VAL A 445 -17.30 18.57 -3.51
CA VAL A 445 -17.55 17.51 -4.49
C VAL A 445 -16.28 17.30 -5.30
N ILE A 446 -15.84 16.06 -5.46
CA ILE A 446 -14.61 15.69 -6.19
C ILE A 446 -14.99 14.74 -7.31
N SER A 447 -14.74 15.13 -8.57
CA SER A 447 -14.71 14.15 -9.65
C SER A 447 -13.37 13.41 -9.64
N SER A 448 -13.41 12.08 -9.64
CA SER A 448 -12.22 11.26 -9.38
C SER A 448 -11.22 11.23 -10.54
N VAL A 449 -11.72 11.34 -11.78
CA VAL A 449 -10.91 11.13 -12.98
C VAL A 449 -9.95 12.30 -13.15
N PHE A 450 -8.67 11.96 -13.31
CA PHE A 450 -7.50 12.84 -13.25
C PHE A 450 -7.22 13.48 -11.89
N ALA A 451 -8.21 13.90 -11.11
CA ALA A 451 -7.99 14.52 -9.79
C ALA A 451 -7.47 13.53 -8.72
N LEU A 452 -7.74 12.22 -8.86
CA LEU A 452 -7.35 11.17 -7.90
C LEU A 452 -6.43 10.07 -8.50
N LYS A 453 -5.90 10.28 -9.72
CA LYS A 453 -5.07 9.31 -10.45
C LYS A 453 -3.69 9.10 -9.78
N ASN A 454 -3.38 7.86 -9.39
CA ASN A 454 -2.14 7.48 -8.68
C ASN A 454 -0.89 7.28 -9.58
N ASP A 455 -1.04 7.31 -10.91
CA ASP A 455 0.04 6.90 -11.85
C ASP A 455 0.93 8.07 -12.30
N THR A 456 0.52 9.32 -12.04
CA THR A 456 1.26 10.53 -12.38
C THR A 456 1.14 11.54 -11.25
N ASN A 457 2.23 11.86 -10.53
CA ASN A 457 2.33 12.97 -9.52
C ASN A 457 2.02 14.37 -10.10
N GLN A 458 1.32 14.44 -11.23
CA GLN A 458 1.14 15.63 -12.05
C GLN A 458 -0.29 16.13 -11.98
N VAL A 459 -1.33 15.30 -11.89
CA VAL A 459 -2.74 15.75 -11.97
C VAL A 459 -3.51 15.58 -10.65
N GLU A 460 -2.96 14.81 -9.71
CA GLU A 460 -3.63 14.49 -8.46
C GLU A 460 -3.64 15.62 -7.43
N ILE A 461 -4.72 15.73 -6.66
CA ILE A 461 -4.78 16.57 -5.46
C ILE A 461 -3.89 15.93 -4.38
N GLN A 462 -3.10 16.72 -3.64
CA GLN A 462 -2.15 16.23 -2.63
C GLN A 462 -2.29 16.98 -1.30
N GLY A 463 -1.51 16.62 -0.29
CA GLY A 463 -1.48 17.35 0.99
C GLY A 463 -2.58 16.89 1.96
N LYS A 464 -2.98 17.78 2.87
CA LYS A 464 -3.81 17.44 4.05
C LYS A 464 -5.07 16.65 3.70
N ILE A 465 -5.79 16.99 2.63
CA ILE A 465 -7.05 16.29 2.27
C ILE A 465 -6.83 14.79 2.02
N VAL A 466 -5.63 14.43 1.56
CA VAL A 466 -5.22 13.03 1.34
C VAL A 466 -4.65 12.44 2.62
N ASP A 467 -3.72 13.14 3.27
CA ASP A 467 -3.02 12.67 4.47
C ASP A 467 -3.99 12.40 5.63
N GLU A 468 -5.04 13.20 5.73
CA GLU A 468 -6.08 13.09 6.76
C GLU A 468 -7.30 12.24 6.35
N GLN A 469 -7.20 11.58 5.20
CA GLN A 469 -8.24 10.70 4.66
C GLN A 469 -9.61 11.40 4.61
N LEU A 470 -9.66 12.54 3.90
CA LEU A 470 -10.89 13.30 3.70
C LEU A 470 -11.55 13.03 2.34
N ILE A 471 -10.98 12.13 1.53
CA ILE A 471 -11.53 11.72 0.24
C ILE A 471 -12.21 10.34 0.41
N PRO A 472 -13.52 10.21 0.14
CA PRO A 472 -14.31 8.99 0.32
C PRO A 472 -13.73 7.70 -0.28
N ILE A 473 -12.95 7.79 -1.37
CA ILE A 473 -12.32 6.64 -2.02
C ILE A 473 -10.79 6.73 -1.96
N GLN A 474 -10.12 5.57 -1.96
CA GLN A 474 -8.67 5.53 -2.06
C GLN A 474 -8.21 5.94 -3.45
N LYS A 475 -7.04 6.60 -3.52
CA LYS A 475 -6.37 6.84 -4.79
C LYS A 475 -5.86 5.53 -5.37
N THR A 476 -6.30 5.20 -6.58
CA THR A 476 -5.85 4.00 -7.31
C THR A 476 -5.53 4.34 -8.76
N SER A 477 -5.09 3.35 -9.53
CA SER A 477 -4.95 3.49 -10.97
C SER A 477 -6.33 3.66 -11.61
N ILE A 478 -6.36 4.37 -12.74
CA ILE A 478 -7.59 4.56 -13.52
C ILE A 478 -7.81 3.33 -14.40
N VAL A 479 -9.06 2.88 -14.47
CA VAL A 479 -9.52 1.94 -15.50
C VAL A 479 -9.79 2.77 -16.75
N PHE A 480 -9.13 2.41 -17.86
CA PHE A 480 -9.32 3.05 -19.16
C PHE A 480 -9.96 2.07 -20.14
N GLY A 481 -10.89 2.55 -20.96
CA GLY A 481 -11.43 1.77 -22.08
C GLY A 481 -12.24 0.54 -21.69
N GLN A 482 -12.83 0.56 -20.50
CA GLN A 482 -13.79 -0.45 -20.07
C GLN A 482 -15.14 0.23 -19.86
N GLN A 483 -15.94 0.27 -20.93
CA GLN A 483 -17.32 0.75 -20.88
C GLN A 483 -18.07 0.11 -19.71
N SER A 484 -18.86 0.93 -19.03
CA SER A 484 -19.62 0.56 -17.86
C SER A 484 -20.79 1.53 -17.68
N ARG A 485 -21.73 1.16 -16.81
CA ARG A 485 -22.92 1.93 -16.50
C ARG A 485 -23.26 1.83 -15.02
N LEU A 486 -24.32 2.52 -14.61
CA LEU A 486 -24.91 2.40 -13.29
C LEU A 486 -25.18 0.93 -12.96
N GLY A 487 -24.57 0.46 -11.88
CA GLY A 487 -24.86 -0.83 -11.26
C GLY A 487 -25.84 -0.65 -10.10
N SER A 488 -25.57 -1.32 -8.99
CA SER A 488 -26.43 -1.25 -7.81
C SER A 488 -26.40 0.12 -7.14
N ILE A 489 -27.58 0.67 -6.86
CA ILE A 489 -27.75 1.79 -5.93
C ILE A 489 -27.86 1.19 -4.52
N LEU A 490 -26.89 1.50 -3.67
CA LEU A 490 -26.77 0.91 -2.32
C LEU A 490 -27.68 1.61 -1.32
N ASP A 491 -27.94 2.91 -1.53
CA ASP A 491 -28.93 3.68 -0.79
C ASP A 491 -29.88 4.41 -1.77
N PRO A 492 -31.01 3.77 -2.14
CA PRO A 492 -31.98 4.34 -3.08
C PRO A 492 -32.67 5.62 -2.59
N ASN A 493 -32.73 5.81 -1.26
CA ASN A 493 -33.34 6.99 -0.66
C ASN A 493 -32.33 8.13 -0.45
N HIS A 494 -31.06 7.91 -0.77
CA HIS A 494 -30.03 8.92 -0.62
C HIS A 494 -30.34 10.14 -1.51
N PRO A 495 -30.28 11.39 -1.00
CA PRO A 495 -30.60 12.59 -1.77
C PRO A 495 -29.82 12.72 -3.08
N ILE A 496 -28.58 12.19 -3.13
CA ILE A 496 -27.75 12.17 -4.34
C ILE A 496 -28.38 11.35 -5.46
N MET A 497 -29.08 10.26 -5.13
CA MET A 497 -29.67 9.35 -6.11
C MET A 497 -31.14 9.68 -6.41
N HIS A 498 -31.66 10.79 -5.88
CA HIS A 498 -33.03 11.22 -6.13
C HIS A 498 -33.29 11.39 -7.64
N ASN A 499 -34.27 10.65 -8.17
CA ASN A 499 -34.63 10.59 -9.58
C ASN A 499 -33.51 10.21 -10.55
N VAL A 500 -32.49 9.48 -10.07
CA VAL A 500 -31.44 8.86 -10.89
C VAL A 500 -31.84 7.41 -11.17
N GLN A 501 -32.10 7.09 -12.43
CA GLN A 501 -32.51 5.75 -12.88
C GLN A 501 -31.46 5.11 -13.78
N ARG A 502 -30.77 5.91 -14.60
CA ARG A 502 -29.80 5.42 -15.57
C ARG A 502 -28.59 6.34 -15.65
N PHE A 503 -27.40 5.76 -15.71
CA PHE A 503 -26.19 6.49 -16.03
C PHE A 503 -25.29 5.60 -16.89
N GLU A 504 -24.87 6.09 -18.05
CA GLU A 504 -23.96 5.39 -18.96
C GLU A 504 -22.64 6.17 -19.00
N GLY A 505 -21.52 5.51 -18.69
CA GLY A 505 -20.22 6.18 -18.59
C GLY A 505 -19.53 6.47 -19.92
N GLY A 506 -20.17 6.12 -21.04
CA GLY A 506 -19.57 6.20 -22.38
C GLY A 506 -18.59 5.08 -22.69
N LYS A 507 -18.08 5.10 -23.91
CA LYS A 507 -17.13 4.16 -24.52
C LYS A 507 -15.93 3.85 -23.64
N TYR A 508 -15.37 4.86 -22.97
CA TYR A 508 -14.20 4.67 -22.12
C TYR A 508 -14.56 4.44 -20.65
N SER A 509 -15.61 5.14 -20.15
CA SER A 509 -16.06 5.07 -18.75
C SER A 509 -14.93 5.24 -17.73
N ASP A 510 -13.99 6.16 -18.00
CA ASP A 510 -12.80 6.31 -17.17
C ASP A 510 -13.18 6.53 -15.69
N ARG A 511 -12.53 5.78 -14.79
CA ARG A 511 -12.83 5.79 -13.34
C ARG A 511 -11.67 5.24 -12.51
N CYS A 512 -11.60 5.58 -11.24
CA CYS A 512 -10.65 4.94 -10.32
C CYS A 512 -11.04 3.47 -10.11
N SER A 513 -10.04 2.58 -10.13
CA SER A 513 -10.24 1.15 -9.85
C SER A 513 -10.39 0.91 -8.35
N VAL A 514 -11.56 1.24 -7.81
CA VAL A 514 -11.87 1.18 -6.37
C VAL A 514 -13.18 0.45 -6.14
N PHE A 515 -13.16 -0.57 -5.30
CA PHE A 515 -14.32 -1.39 -4.94
C PHE A 515 -14.84 -1.13 -3.52
N SER A 516 -14.14 -0.28 -2.76
CA SER A 516 -14.51 0.04 -1.38
C SER A 516 -14.08 1.45 -0.98
N VAL A 517 -14.81 2.02 -0.04
CA VAL A 517 -14.56 3.37 0.49
C VAL A 517 -13.59 3.36 1.66
N ILE A 518 -13.07 4.54 2.03
CA ILE A 518 -12.21 4.70 3.20
C ILE A 518 -13.02 4.56 4.51
N ASN A 519 -12.33 4.67 5.66
CA ASN A 519 -13.00 4.63 6.95
C ASN A 519 -13.94 5.83 7.17
N GLY A 520 -15.18 5.57 7.60
CA GLY A 520 -16.18 6.61 7.87
C GLY A 520 -16.78 7.25 6.62
N ALA A 521 -16.50 6.67 5.45
CA ALA A 521 -17.16 6.99 4.20
C ALA A 521 -18.24 5.95 3.90
N THR A 522 -19.27 6.36 3.17
CA THR A 522 -20.42 5.53 2.80
C THR A 522 -20.48 5.42 1.28
N PRO A 523 -20.48 4.20 0.70
CA PRO A 523 -20.73 4.04 -0.72
C PRO A 523 -22.23 4.19 -1.00
N ILE A 524 -22.59 4.96 -2.01
CA ILE A 524 -23.99 5.29 -2.33
C ILE A 524 -24.47 4.54 -3.56
N ALA A 525 -23.63 4.46 -4.59
CA ALA A 525 -23.93 3.76 -5.83
C ALA A 525 -22.67 3.10 -6.38
N LEU A 526 -22.85 2.01 -7.12
CA LEU A 526 -21.81 1.26 -7.79
C LEU A 526 -21.93 1.38 -9.31
N TRP A 527 -20.81 1.22 -9.99
CA TRP A 527 -20.76 0.80 -11.38
C TRP A 527 -21.19 -0.67 -11.49
N GLU A 528 -21.63 -1.11 -12.68
CA GLU A 528 -22.06 -2.50 -12.90
C GLU A 528 -20.97 -3.54 -12.61
N ASP A 529 -19.71 -3.15 -12.73
CA ASP A 529 -18.54 -3.99 -12.43
C ASP A 529 -18.20 -4.05 -10.93
N GLY A 530 -19.03 -3.47 -10.07
CA GLY A 530 -18.90 -3.45 -8.61
C GLY A 530 -17.96 -2.37 -8.06
N ARG A 531 -17.39 -1.51 -8.91
CA ARG A 531 -16.59 -0.36 -8.44
C ARG A 531 -17.49 0.73 -7.88
N ILE A 532 -16.97 1.55 -6.96
CA ILE A 532 -17.71 2.69 -6.43
C ILE A 532 -18.02 3.67 -7.57
N LEU A 533 -19.27 4.09 -7.74
CA LEU A 533 -19.67 5.19 -8.63
C LEU A 533 -19.83 6.49 -7.84
N VAL A 534 -20.50 6.45 -6.70
CA VAL A 534 -20.71 7.58 -5.80
C VAL A 534 -20.40 7.16 -4.37
N ALA A 535 -19.66 7.99 -3.64
CA ALA A 535 -19.44 7.81 -2.21
C ALA A 535 -19.35 9.13 -1.48
N GLU A 536 -19.75 9.13 -0.22
CA GLU A 536 -19.66 10.29 0.67
C GLU A 536 -18.74 10.03 1.85
N LEU A 537 -18.29 11.10 2.49
CA LEU A 537 -17.61 11.08 3.77
C LEU A 537 -18.30 12.08 4.70
N ARG A 538 -18.89 11.55 5.78
CA ARG A 538 -19.59 12.32 6.80
C ARG A 538 -18.98 12.07 8.17
N LYS A 539 -18.11 12.97 8.63
CA LYS A 539 -17.53 12.88 9.98
C LYS A 539 -18.48 13.54 11.00
N LYS A 540 -19.23 12.71 11.73
CA LYS A 540 -20.38 13.02 12.63
C LYS A 540 -20.18 14.08 13.74
N SER A 541 -19.09 14.86 13.80
CA SER A 541 -18.92 15.81 14.92
C SER A 541 -18.21 17.14 14.67
N VAL A 542 -17.51 17.43 13.56
CA VAL A 542 -16.80 18.73 13.42
C VAL A 542 -16.60 19.26 11.98
N TYR A 543 -16.85 18.48 10.93
CA TYR A 543 -16.42 18.82 9.57
C TYR A 543 -17.55 18.83 8.54
N GLY A 544 -17.39 19.62 7.48
CA GLY A 544 -18.21 19.64 6.26
C GLY A 544 -18.19 18.31 5.50
N LEU A 545 -19.03 18.20 4.48
CA LEU A 545 -19.23 16.97 3.71
C LEU A 545 -18.28 16.88 2.52
N VAL A 546 -17.84 15.67 2.20
CA VAL A 546 -17.11 15.38 0.96
C VAL A 546 -17.82 14.29 0.18
N VAL A 547 -18.14 14.57 -1.08
CA VAL A 547 -18.68 13.59 -2.02
C VAL A 547 -17.66 13.34 -3.13
N VAL A 548 -17.48 12.08 -3.51
CA VAL A 548 -16.72 11.70 -4.70
C VAL A 548 -17.64 11.13 -5.76
N LEU A 549 -17.49 11.66 -6.96
CA LEU A 549 -18.05 11.14 -8.20
C LEU A 549 -16.96 10.37 -8.92
N ASN A 550 -17.07 9.04 -8.97
CA ASN A 550 -16.04 8.19 -9.57
C ASN A 550 -16.22 8.04 -11.10
N PHE A 551 -16.40 9.16 -11.77
CA PHE A 551 -16.48 9.31 -13.22
C PHE A 551 -16.02 10.72 -13.59
N TYR A 552 -15.70 10.94 -14.87
CA TYR A 552 -15.31 12.25 -15.36
C TYR A 552 -16.56 13.11 -15.63
N PRO A 553 -16.62 14.38 -15.20
CA PRO A 553 -17.89 15.09 -15.13
C PRO A 553 -18.32 15.71 -16.47
N ILE A 554 -17.54 15.52 -17.53
CA ILE A 554 -17.83 16.01 -18.88
C ILE A 554 -18.67 14.98 -19.62
N SER A 555 -19.72 15.41 -20.29
CA SER A 555 -20.65 14.57 -21.07
C SER A 555 -20.19 14.41 -22.53
N ASP A 556 -20.84 13.51 -23.26
CA ASP A 556 -20.68 13.34 -24.70
C ASP A 556 -21.52 14.32 -25.55
N GLN A 557 -22.21 15.30 -24.95
CA GLN A 557 -22.99 16.32 -25.69
C GLN A 557 -22.10 17.24 -26.54
N ILE A 558 -20.80 17.28 -26.25
CA ILE A 558 -19.83 18.09 -26.96
C ILE A 558 -19.54 17.46 -28.31
N GLU A 559 -19.70 18.25 -29.37
CA GLU A 559 -19.48 17.84 -30.75
C GLU A 559 -18.06 17.26 -30.95
N GLY A 560 -17.98 16.11 -31.62
CA GLY A 560 -16.71 15.42 -31.92
C GLY A 560 -16.15 14.53 -30.79
N LEU A 561 -16.87 14.36 -29.68
CA LEU A 561 -16.49 13.42 -28.61
C LEU A 561 -17.20 12.06 -28.71
N ASP A 562 -18.08 11.82 -29.70
CA ASP A 562 -18.70 10.53 -30.08
C ASP A 562 -18.76 9.43 -28.99
N GLY A 563 -19.41 9.72 -27.87
CA GLY A 563 -19.63 8.76 -26.77
C GLY A 563 -18.39 8.45 -25.93
N ASP A 564 -17.31 9.21 -26.01
CA ASP A 564 -16.08 9.02 -25.24
C ASP A 564 -16.29 9.22 -23.73
N PHE A 565 -17.25 10.05 -23.34
CA PHE A 565 -17.64 10.33 -21.96
C PHE A 565 -19.10 9.97 -21.68
N TRP A 566 -19.62 10.33 -20.50
CA TRP A 566 -20.95 9.87 -20.09
C TRP A 566 -22.07 10.41 -20.99
N ASP A 567 -23.08 9.58 -21.25
CA ASP A 567 -24.17 9.88 -22.18
C ASP A 567 -25.07 10.98 -21.62
N HIS A 568 -25.08 12.15 -22.26
CA HIS A 568 -25.84 13.33 -21.85
C HIS A 568 -27.37 13.09 -21.77
N LYS A 569 -27.88 12.04 -22.42
CA LYS A 569 -29.29 11.64 -22.36
C LYS A 569 -29.63 10.84 -21.10
N THR A 570 -28.62 10.52 -20.28
CA THR A 570 -28.77 9.81 -19.00
C THR A 570 -28.64 10.75 -17.80
N ASP A 571 -28.74 10.21 -16.58
CA ASP A 571 -28.90 11.01 -15.37
C ASP A 571 -27.58 11.53 -14.76
N GLY A 572 -26.48 11.58 -15.52
CA GLY A 572 -25.18 12.07 -15.04
C GLY A 572 -25.24 13.50 -14.48
N GLN A 573 -25.97 14.39 -15.16
CA GLN A 573 -26.23 15.76 -14.70
C GLN A 573 -26.96 15.80 -13.34
N LYS A 574 -27.91 14.89 -13.11
CA LYS A 574 -28.65 14.79 -11.84
C LYS A 574 -27.73 14.34 -10.72
N ILE A 575 -26.86 13.35 -10.97
CA ILE A 575 -25.87 12.88 -9.99
C ILE A 575 -24.96 14.05 -9.57
N ILE A 576 -24.46 14.85 -10.53
CA ILE A 576 -23.61 16.02 -10.25
C ILE A 576 -24.39 17.07 -9.44
N ALA A 577 -25.56 17.49 -9.93
CA ALA A 577 -26.37 18.51 -9.29
C ALA A 577 -26.80 18.10 -7.88
N ASN A 578 -27.35 16.90 -7.71
CA ASN A 578 -27.79 16.40 -6.41
C ASN A 578 -26.63 16.29 -5.41
N SER A 579 -25.43 15.92 -5.86
CA SER A 579 -24.23 15.88 -5.01
C SER A 579 -23.86 17.26 -4.47
N ILE A 580 -23.93 18.29 -5.32
CA ILE A 580 -23.62 19.67 -4.94
C ILE A 580 -24.67 20.19 -3.94
N LYS A 581 -25.96 19.95 -4.20
CA LYS A 581 -27.03 20.29 -3.25
C LYS A 581 -26.84 19.59 -1.92
N TYR A 582 -26.51 18.30 -1.96
CA TYR A 582 -26.36 17.48 -0.77
C TYR A 582 -25.26 18.01 0.15
N VAL A 583 -24.07 18.32 -0.39
CA VAL A 583 -22.95 18.85 0.43
C VAL A 583 -23.15 20.31 0.86
N ALA A 584 -24.06 21.05 0.22
CA ALA A 584 -24.42 22.41 0.62
C ALA A 584 -25.39 22.44 1.79
N LEU A 585 -26.35 21.51 1.82
CA LEU A 585 -27.50 21.53 2.72
C LEU A 585 -27.32 20.70 4.00
N ASN A 586 -26.38 19.75 4.02
CA ASN A 586 -26.20 18.78 5.11
C ASN A 586 -24.85 18.89 5.82
#